data_AF-A0A1Q3LNH5-F1
#
_entry.id   AF-A0A1Q3LNH5-F1
#
_cell.length_a   1.000
_cell.length_b   1.000
_cell.length_c   1.000
_cell.angle_alpha   90.00
_cell.angle_beta   90.00
_cell.angle_gamma   90.00
#
_symmetry.space_group_name_H-M   'P 1'
#
loop_
_entity.id
_entity.type
_entity.pdbx_description
1 polymer ?
#
loop_
_entity_poly.entity_id
_entity_poly.type
_entity_poly.pdbx_seq_one_letter_code
_entity_poly.pdbx_strand_id
1 'polypeptide(L)'
;MRTRLVSLFSFAVALGLTAGAAQAADKFECPAAAGQDRPTLAPDLLKTVPTGEALGKLETLQNAVELLRTNGVRSTTTVNYLMASYCPWIAANTKLSDADKTSEMRRFATRVAGIVYSRQDAEEILFSVPLSPREAADLEARARAANTTPSDWIARTLRPALKTP
;
A
#
# COMPACT_ATOMS: atom_id res chain seq x y z
N MET A 1 -4.09 72.61 -3.62
CA MET A 1 -4.37 71.54 -2.64
C MET A 1 -4.53 70.24 -3.41
N ARG A 2 -3.86 69.18 -2.94
CA ARG A 2 -3.77 67.86 -3.58
C ARG A 2 -5.06 67.06 -3.37
N THR A 3 -5.69 66.58 -4.45
CA THR A 3 -6.76 65.60 -4.37
C THR A 3 -6.31 64.33 -5.09
N ARG A 4 -6.11 63.26 -4.31
CA ARG A 4 -5.94 61.88 -4.80
C ARG A 4 -7.31 61.33 -5.15
N LEU A 5 -7.47 60.53 -6.21
CA LEU A 5 -8.43 59.42 -6.31
C LEU A 5 -8.13 58.59 -7.56
N VAL A 6 -7.47 57.43 -7.37
CA VAL A 6 -8.03 56.06 -7.47
C VAL A 6 -7.92 55.49 -8.89
N SER A 7 -6.85 54.71 -9.08
CA SER A 7 -6.61 53.88 -10.25
C SER A 7 -7.33 52.54 -10.05
N LEU A 8 -8.39 52.28 -10.82
CA LEU A 8 -9.04 50.98 -10.90
C LEU A 8 -8.30 50.13 -11.94
N PHE A 9 -7.31 49.35 -11.51
CA PHE A 9 -6.75 48.25 -12.31
C PHE A 9 -7.56 46.99 -12.04
N SER A 10 -8.50 46.68 -12.92
CA SER A 10 -9.21 45.41 -12.97
C SER A 10 -8.24 44.31 -13.39
N PHE A 11 -7.76 43.51 -12.44
CA PHE A 11 -6.95 42.31 -12.70
C PHE A 11 -7.88 41.10 -12.71
N ALA A 12 -8.50 40.82 -13.85
CA ALA A 12 -9.28 39.61 -14.07
C ALA A 12 -8.34 38.45 -14.44
N VAL A 13 -7.80 37.76 -13.43
CA VAL A 13 -7.04 36.52 -13.61
C VAL A 13 -8.05 35.38 -13.71
N ALA A 14 -8.44 35.03 -14.92
CA ALA A 14 -9.09 33.74 -15.21
C ALA A 14 -8.00 32.65 -15.19
N LEU A 15 -7.66 32.16 -14.00
CA LEU A 15 -6.87 30.94 -13.83
C LEU A 15 -7.72 29.76 -14.30
N GLY A 16 -7.41 29.29 -15.51
CA GLY A 16 -7.85 28.01 -16.02
C GLY A 16 -7.34 26.89 -15.13
N LEU A 17 -8.18 26.47 -14.17
CA LEU A 17 -8.10 25.13 -13.59
C LEU A 17 -8.94 24.21 -14.46
N THR A 18 -8.40 23.82 -15.61
CA THR A 18 -8.83 22.57 -16.23
C THR A 18 -8.38 21.48 -15.27
N ALA A 19 -9.27 21.09 -14.37
CA ALA A 19 -9.16 19.86 -13.63
C ALA A 19 -8.91 18.76 -14.68
N GLY A 20 -7.67 18.28 -14.74
CA GLY A 20 -7.34 17.12 -15.55
C GLY A 20 -8.30 16.03 -15.10
N ALA A 21 -9.23 15.65 -15.98
CA ALA A 21 -10.07 14.51 -15.74
C ALA A 21 -9.13 13.35 -15.43
N ALA A 22 -9.14 12.87 -14.20
CA ALA A 22 -8.52 11.62 -13.86
C ALA A 22 -9.22 10.59 -14.75
N GLN A 23 -8.55 10.17 -15.82
CA GLN A 23 -9.06 9.11 -16.66
C GLN A 23 -9.17 7.90 -15.75
N ALA A 24 -10.41 7.48 -15.47
CA ALA A 24 -10.65 6.23 -14.81
C ALA A 24 -9.97 5.15 -15.65
N ALA A 25 -8.97 4.48 -15.09
CA ALA A 25 -8.42 3.30 -15.71
C ALA A 25 -9.51 2.24 -15.68
N ASP A 26 -10.22 2.05 -16.80
CA ASP A 26 -11.36 1.14 -16.91
C ASP A 26 -10.95 -0.33 -16.80
N LYS A 27 -9.64 -0.65 -16.83
CA LYS A 27 -9.12 -2.02 -16.74
C LYS A 27 -7.97 -2.13 -15.77
N PHE A 28 -7.97 -3.22 -15.00
CA PHE A 28 -6.84 -3.59 -14.16
C PHE A 28 -5.70 -4.15 -15.02
N GLU A 29 -4.52 -3.54 -14.92
CA GLU A 29 -3.34 -3.91 -15.70
C GLU A 29 -2.14 -4.21 -14.79
N CYS A 30 -1.27 -5.11 -15.26
CA CYS A 30 -0.05 -5.48 -14.56
C CYS A 30 1.20 -5.00 -15.30
N PRO A 31 2.19 -4.45 -14.59
CA PRO A 31 3.49 -4.17 -15.19
C PRO A 31 4.18 -5.49 -15.59
N ALA A 32 5.03 -5.44 -16.62
CA ALA A 32 5.79 -6.61 -17.04
C ALA A 32 6.75 -7.09 -15.94
N ALA A 33 6.65 -8.39 -15.57
CA ALA A 33 7.47 -9.01 -14.52
C ALA A 33 8.98 -9.09 -14.84
N ALA A 34 9.37 -8.86 -16.10
CA ALA A 34 10.76 -8.79 -16.56
C ALA A 34 11.27 -7.33 -16.69
N GLY A 35 10.55 -6.36 -16.11
CA GLY A 35 10.93 -4.95 -16.15
C GLY A 35 12.19 -4.61 -15.34
N GLN A 36 12.51 -3.31 -15.29
CA GLN A 36 13.69 -2.73 -14.62
C GLN A 36 13.84 -3.13 -13.13
N ASP A 37 12.78 -3.65 -12.52
CA ASP A 37 12.72 -4.04 -11.12
C ASP A 37 13.01 -5.51 -10.84
N ARG A 38 13.38 -6.30 -11.87
CA ARG A 38 13.81 -7.68 -11.66
C ARG A 38 15.14 -7.70 -10.88
N PRO A 39 15.24 -8.40 -9.74
CA PRO A 39 16.47 -8.46 -8.97
C PRO A 39 17.61 -9.09 -9.78
N THR A 40 18.82 -8.53 -9.66
CA THR A 40 20.04 -9.14 -10.18
C THR A 40 20.48 -10.28 -9.26
N LEU A 41 19.81 -11.42 -9.40
CA LEU A 41 20.08 -12.66 -8.66
C LEU A 41 20.34 -13.80 -9.64
N ALA A 42 21.00 -14.86 -9.16
CA ALA A 42 21.15 -16.10 -9.92
C ALA A 42 19.76 -16.60 -10.39
N PRO A 43 19.59 -17.01 -11.67
CA PRO A 43 18.29 -17.43 -12.19
C PRO A 43 17.60 -18.52 -11.37
N ASP A 44 18.37 -19.45 -10.81
CA ASP A 44 17.83 -20.54 -9.99
C ASP A 44 17.31 -20.05 -8.64
N LEU A 45 17.94 -19.02 -8.05
CA LEU A 45 17.44 -18.37 -6.85
C LEU A 45 16.16 -17.56 -7.13
N LEU A 46 16.05 -16.94 -8.31
CA LEU A 46 14.81 -16.23 -8.68
C LEU A 46 13.63 -17.18 -8.84
N LYS A 47 13.87 -18.44 -9.28
CA LYS A 47 12.83 -19.47 -9.37
C LYS A 47 12.31 -19.93 -8.01
N THR A 48 13.07 -19.73 -6.93
CA THR A 48 12.61 -20.07 -5.58
C THR A 48 11.75 -18.98 -4.95
N VAL A 49 11.69 -17.78 -5.54
CA VAL A 49 10.78 -16.74 -5.07
C VAL A 49 9.36 -17.13 -5.45
N PRO A 50 8.45 -17.30 -4.47
CA PRO A 50 7.07 -17.72 -4.75
C PRO A 50 6.34 -16.66 -5.58
N THR A 51 5.42 -17.12 -6.43
CA THR A 51 4.59 -16.28 -7.30
C THR A 51 3.10 -16.58 -7.12
N GLY A 52 2.24 -15.69 -7.61
CA GLY A 52 0.79 -15.90 -7.65
C GLY A 52 0.14 -16.06 -6.26
N GLU A 53 -0.90 -16.91 -6.15
CA GLU A 53 -1.72 -17.02 -4.93
C GLU A 53 -0.90 -17.22 -3.65
N ALA A 54 0.09 -18.11 -3.71
CA ALA A 54 0.91 -18.45 -2.56
C ALA A 54 1.62 -17.22 -1.99
N LEU A 55 2.06 -16.30 -2.85
CA LEU A 55 2.70 -15.06 -2.44
C LEU A 55 1.74 -14.13 -1.67
N GLY A 56 0.42 -14.30 -1.82
CA GLY A 56 -0.59 -13.58 -1.02
C GLY A 56 -0.69 -14.04 0.44
N LYS A 57 -0.09 -15.19 0.80
CA LYS A 57 -0.05 -15.71 2.17
C LYS A 57 1.07 -15.03 2.96
N LEU A 58 0.79 -14.66 4.21
CA LEU A 58 1.71 -13.87 5.05
C LEU A 58 3.07 -14.54 5.23
N GLU A 59 3.09 -15.80 5.66
CA GLU A 59 4.34 -16.54 5.91
C GLU A 59 5.17 -16.68 4.62
N THR A 60 4.52 -17.02 3.50
CA THR A 60 5.18 -17.11 2.20
C THR A 60 5.75 -15.77 1.75
N LEU A 61 5.02 -14.67 1.98
CA LEU A 61 5.49 -13.33 1.69
C LEU A 61 6.69 -12.93 2.56
N GLN A 62 6.66 -13.23 3.87
CA GLN A 62 7.78 -12.97 4.78
C GLN A 62 9.04 -13.73 4.34
N ASN A 63 8.91 -15.02 4.03
CA ASN A 63 10.02 -15.84 3.55
C ASN A 63 10.58 -15.32 2.22
N ALA A 64 9.72 -14.84 1.31
CA ALA A 64 10.15 -14.24 0.05
C ALA A 64 10.93 -12.93 0.26
N VAL A 65 10.44 -12.05 1.14
CA VAL A 65 11.15 -10.82 1.52
C VAL A 65 12.51 -11.15 2.14
N GLU A 66 12.54 -12.12 3.05
CA GLU A 66 13.77 -12.55 3.71
C GLU A 66 14.80 -13.13 2.74
N LEU A 67 14.35 -13.99 1.82
CA LEU A 67 15.20 -14.54 0.77
C LEU A 67 15.84 -13.44 -0.08
N LEU A 68 15.04 -12.46 -0.53
CA LEU A 68 15.54 -11.35 -1.35
C LEU A 68 16.52 -10.47 -0.55
N ARG A 69 16.19 -10.17 0.70
CA ARG A 69 17.02 -9.35 1.60
C ARG A 69 18.37 -10.00 1.92
N THR A 70 18.37 -11.28 2.31
CA THR A 70 19.59 -12.04 2.63
C THR A 70 20.51 -12.20 1.43
N ASN A 71 19.97 -12.14 0.22
CA ASN A 71 20.74 -12.15 -1.03
C ASN A 71 21.06 -10.75 -1.56
N GLY A 72 20.94 -9.70 -0.73
CA GLY A 72 21.42 -8.35 -1.03
C GLY A 72 20.50 -7.53 -1.94
N VAL A 73 19.26 -7.96 -2.17
CA VAL A 73 18.29 -7.19 -2.96
C VAL A 73 17.83 -5.97 -2.16
N ARG A 74 17.90 -4.80 -2.81
CA ARG A 74 17.47 -3.52 -2.20
C ARG A 74 15.97 -3.54 -1.91
N SER A 75 15.57 -2.92 -0.81
CA SER A 75 14.17 -2.81 -0.38
C SER A 75 13.22 -2.35 -1.49
N THR A 76 13.58 -1.31 -2.26
CA THR A 76 12.75 -0.80 -3.37
C THR A 76 12.56 -1.85 -4.46
N THR A 77 13.63 -2.56 -4.83
CA THR A 77 13.60 -3.65 -5.80
C THR A 77 12.78 -4.83 -5.28
N THR A 78 12.90 -5.18 -4.01
CA THR A 78 12.09 -6.21 -3.35
C THR A 78 10.59 -5.89 -3.44
N VAL A 79 10.19 -4.66 -3.10
CA VAL A 79 8.77 -4.25 -3.19
C VAL A 79 8.26 -4.38 -4.62
N ASN A 80 8.96 -3.77 -5.58
CA ASN A 80 8.53 -3.74 -6.97
C ASN A 80 8.46 -5.15 -7.57
N TYR A 81 9.47 -5.98 -7.30
CA TYR A 81 9.51 -7.35 -7.78
C TYR A 81 8.36 -8.20 -7.24
N LEU A 82 8.13 -8.19 -5.92
CA LEU A 82 7.04 -8.97 -5.31
C LEU A 82 5.66 -8.49 -5.79
N MET A 83 5.47 -7.19 -5.98
CA MET A 83 4.26 -6.65 -6.58
C MET A 83 4.05 -7.14 -8.02
N ALA A 84 5.10 -7.10 -8.84
CA ALA A 84 5.05 -7.60 -10.22
C ALA A 84 4.84 -9.12 -10.29
N SER A 85 5.36 -9.89 -9.33
CA SER A 85 5.17 -11.34 -9.24
C SER A 85 3.77 -11.76 -8.77
N TYR A 86 3.07 -10.90 -8.03
CA TYR A 86 1.72 -11.17 -7.54
C TYR A 86 0.64 -10.73 -8.54
N CYS A 87 0.86 -9.61 -9.22
CA CYS A 87 -0.15 -8.97 -10.07
C CYS A 87 -0.80 -9.91 -11.11
N PRO A 88 -0.07 -10.75 -11.86
CA PRO A 88 -0.68 -11.63 -12.86
C PRO A 88 -1.77 -12.56 -12.30
N TRP A 89 -1.61 -13.00 -11.05
CA TRP A 89 -2.62 -13.84 -10.39
C TRP A 89 -3.89 -13.07 -10.06
N ILE A 90 -3.77 -11.81 -9.60
CA ILE A 90 -4.93 -10.93 -9.42
C ILE A 90 -5.60 -10.64 -10.77
N ALA A 91 -4.82 -10.31 -11.80
CA ALA A 91 -5.34 -9.97 -13.12
C ALA A 91 -6.12 -11.13 -13.75
N ALA A 92 -5.64 -12.37 -13.56
CA ALA A 92 -6.29 -13.58 -14.03
C ALA A 92 -7.54 -13.98 -13.21
N ASN A 93 -7.81 -13.34 -12.07
CA ASN A 93 -8.95 -13.68 -11.22
C ASN A 93 -10.25 -13.12 -11.80
N THR A 94 -10.99 -13.96 -12.52
CA THR A 94 -12.27 -13.61 -13.16
C THR A 94 -13.43 -13.41 -12.17
N LYS A 95 -13.23 -13.74 -10.89
CA LYS A 95 -14.25 -13.54 -9.83
C LYS A 95 -14.23 -12.12 -9.25
N LEU A 96 -13.20 -11.33 -9.56
CA LEU A 96 -13.04 -9.98 -9.03
C LEU A 96 -13.35 -8.94 -10.11
N SER A 97 -14.05 -7.88 -9.71
CA SER A 97 -14.12 -6.67 -10.53
C SER A 97 -12.75 -5.99 -10.60
N ASP A 98 -12.53 -5.10 -11.56
CA ASP A 98 -11.26 -4.37 -11.64
C ASP A 98 -11.05 -3.42 -10.43
N ALA A 99 -12.14 -2.95 -9.82
CA ALA A 99 -12.10 -2.24 -8.54
C ALA A 99 -11.63 -3.15 -7.40
N ASP A 100 -12.13 -4.39 -7.33
CA ASP A 100 -11.70 -5.37 -6.32
C ASP A 100 -10.25 -5.79 -6.53
N LYS A 101 -9.82 -6.00 -7.79
CA LYS A 101 -8.42 -6.27 -8.12
C LYS A 101 -7.50 -5.14 -7.67
N THR A 102 -7.91 -3.89 -7.89
CA THR A 102 -7.20 -2.70 -7.41
C THR A 102 -7.12 -2.66 -5.88
N SER A 103 -8.21 -2.97 -5.20
CA SER A 103 -8.27 -3.04 -3.74
C SER A 103 -7.33 -4.13 -3.19
N GLU A 104 -7.35 -5.32 -3.78
CA GLU A 104 -6.48 -6.44 -3.39
C GLU A 104 -5.00 -6.15 -3.68
N MET A 105 -4.69 -5.54 -4.82
CA MET A 105 -3.33 -5.13 -5.14
C MET A 105 -2.81 -4.06 -4.16
N ARG A 106 -3.67 -3.11 -3.75
CA ARG A 106 -3.33 -2.12 -2.73
C ARG A 106 -3.07 -2.78 -1.37
N ARG A 107 -3.93 -3.72 -0.95
CA ARG A 107 -3.74 -4.50 0.29
C ARG A 107 -2.44 -5.29 0.28
N PHE A 108 -2.11 -5.89 -0.86
CA PHE A 108 -0.84 -6.58 -1.04
C PHE A 108 0.35 -5.63 -0.95
N ALA A 109 0.31 -4.49 -1.66
CA ALA A 109 1.38 -3.48 -1.63
C ALA A 109 1.65 -2.95 -0.20
N THR A 110 0.60 -2.68 0.57
CA THR A 110 0.75 -2.25 1.97
C THR A 110 1.43 -3.31 2.83
N ARG A 111 1.09 -4.59 2.65
CA ARG A 111 1.74 -5.71 3.38
C ARG A 111 3.20 -5.85 2.99
N VAL A 112 3.52 -5.83 1.69
CA VAL A 112 4.91 -5.91 1.21
C VAL A 112 5.74 -4.77 1.78
N ALA A 113 5.25 -3.52 1.67
CA ALA A 113 5.94 -2.35 2.20
C ALA A 113 6.13 -2.44 3.72
N GLY A 114 5.10 -2.89 4.45
CA GLY A 114 5.16 -3.11 5.89
C GLY A 114 6.25 -4.10 6.30
N ILE A 115 6.41 -5.22 5.58
CA ILE A 115 7.43 -6.24 5.88
C ILE A 115 8.83 -5.78 5.44
N VAL A 116 8.94 -5.13 4.28
CA VAL A 116 10.24 -4.72 3.72
C VAL A 116 10.85 -3.53 4.45
N TYR A 117 10.04 -2.58 4.91
CA TYR A 117 10.49 -1.35 5.54
C TYR A 117 10.31 -1.33 7.07
N SER A 118 9.65 -2.33 7.67
CA SER A 118 9.77 -2.51 9.11
C SER A 118 11.21 -2.84 9.45
N ARG A 119 11.73 -2.20 10.50
CA ARG A 119 12.98 -2.64 11.12
C ARG A 119 12.66 -3.96 11.79
N GLN A 120 12.85 -5.07 11.09
CA GLN A 120 12.64 -6.40 11.67
C GLN A 120 13.76 -6.71 12.64
N ASP A 121 13.56 -6.28 13.87
CA ASP A 121 13.71 -7.22 14.97
C ASP A 121 12.54 -8.19 14.80
N ALA A 122 12.79 -9.50 14.66
CA ALA A 122 11.86 -10.51 14.14
C ALA A 122 10.60 -10.79 15.00
N GLU A 123 10.16 -9.86 15.85
CA GLU A 123 9.12 -10.05 16.86
C GLU A 123 7.78 -9.38 16.55
N GLU A 124 7.66 -8.55 15.51
CA GLU A 124 6.42 -7.82 15.22
C GLU A 124 5.81 -8.12 13.84
N ILE A 125 4.56 -8.60 13.83
CA ILE A 125 3.75 -8.82 12.62
C ILE A 125 2.70 -7.71 12.49
N LEU A 126 2.70 -7.00 11.36
CA LEU A 126 1.77 -5.91 11.08
C LEU A 126 0.59 -6.39 10.21
N PHE A 127 -0.63 -6.32 10.76
CA PHE A 127 -1.87 -6.52 10.01
C PHE A 127 -2.44 -5.17 9.55
N SER A 128 -2.70 -5.04 8.25
CA SER A 128 -3.37 -3.86 7.67
C SER A 128 -4.86 -4.13 7.49
N VAL A 129 -5.69 -3.38 8.22
CA VAL A 129 -7.16 -3.45 8.11
C VAL A 129 -7.66 -2.14 7.49
N PRO A 130 -8.23 -2.17 6.28
CA PRO A 130 -8.80 -0.96 5.69
C PRO A 130 -10.03 -0.55 6.51
N LEU A 131 -10.07 0.71 6.92
CA LEU A 131 -11.20 1.33 7.59
C LEU A 131 -11.86 2.34 6.64
N SER A 132 -13.19 2.40 6.63
CA SER A 132 -13.91 3.52 6.04
C SER A 132 -13.59 4.82 6.80
N PRO A 133 -13.83 6.01 6.21
CA PRO A 133 -13.61 7.27 6.91
C PRO A 133 -14.38 7.37 8.24
N ARG A 134 -15.59 6.80 8.30
CA ARG A 134 -16.38 6.77 9.53
C ARG A 134 -15.76 5.86 10.59
N GLU A 135 -15.34 4.65 10.20
CA GLU A 135 -14.70 3.71 11.14
C GLU A 135 -13.37 4.27 11.67
N ALA A 136 -12.59 4.96 10.83
CA ALA A 136 -11.38 5.64 11.26
C ALA A 136 -11.67 6.76 12.27
N ALA A 137 -12.68 7.60 12.01
CA ALA A 137 -13.08 8.66 12.92
C ALA A 137 -13.60 8.12 14.26
N ASP A 138 -14.39 7.04 14.23
CA ASP A 138 -14.91 6.37 15.43
C ASP A 138 -13.78 5.74 16.25
N LEU A 139 -12.80 5.10 15.60
CA LEU A 139 -11.61 4.57 16.25
C LEU A 139 -10.82 5.68 16.95
N GLU A 140 -10.56 6.80 16.27
CA GLU A 140 -9.87 7.93 16.87
C GLU A 140 -10.63 8.50 18.08
N ALA A 141 -11.95 8.63 17.98
CA ALA A 141 -12.79 9.13 19.07
C ALA A 141 -12.70 8.21 20.30
N ARG A 142 -12.73 6.88 20.10
CA ARG A 142 -12.59 5.88 21.17
C ARG A 142 -11.20 5.91 21.80
N ALA A 143 -10.15 6.03 21.00
CA ALA A 143 -8.78 6.14 21.48
C ALA A 143 -8.59 7.42 22.33
N ARG A 144 -9.10 8.55 21.86
CA ARG A 144 -9.10 9.83 22.59
C ARG A 144 -9.85 9.72 23.92
N ALA A 145 -11.06 9.16 23.92
CA ALA A 145 -11.85 8.97 25.14
C ALA A 145 -11.14 8.08 26.18
N ALA A 146 -10.32 7.14 25.72
CA ALA A 146 -9.51 6.25 26.55
C ALA A 146 -8.07 6.78 26.80
N ASN A 147 -7.80 8.05 26.48
CA ASN A 147 -6.51 8.73 26.64
C ASN A 147 -5.33 7.90 26.09
N THR A 148 -5.45 7.41 24.86
CA THR A 148 -4.47 6.53 24.22
C THR A 148 -4.36 6.80 22.73
N THR A 149 -3.42 6.12 22.05
CA THR A 149 -3.33 6.15 20.59
C THR A 149 -4.31 5.15 19.96
N PRO A 150 -4.74 5.36 18.70
CA PRO A 150 -5.52 4.37 17.96
C PRO A 150 -4.88 2.97 17.96
N SER A 151 -3.56 2.88 17.77
CA SER A 151 -2.82 1.62 17.77
C SER A 151 -2.85 0.92 19.13
N ASP A 152 -2.61 1.65 20.22
CA ASP A 152 -2.69 1.08 21.57
C ASP A 152 -4.11 0.66 21.94
N TRP A 153 -5.11 1.44 21.50
CA TRP A 153 -6.51 1.10 21.67
C TRP A 153 -6.85 -0.22 20.96
N ILE A 154 -6.45 -0.37 19.70
CA ILE A 154 -6.61 -1.62 18.94
C ILE A 154 -5.90 -2.76 19.65
N ALA A 155 -4.63 -2.59 20.03
CA ALA A 155 -3.83 -3.65 20.65
C ALA A 155 -4.45 -4.14 21.96
N ARG A 156 -4.96 -3.22 22.79
CA ARG A 156 -5.65 -3.56 24.06
C ARG A 156 -6.99 -4.25 23.84
N THR A 157 -7.71 -3.91 22.77
CA THR A 157 -8.97 -4.58 22.41
C THR A 157 -8.74 -5.95 21.77
N LEU A 158 -7.73 -6.10 20.91
CA LEU A 158 -7.47 -7.31 20.13
C LEU A 158 -6.80 -8.42 20.96
N ARG A 159 -5.77 -8.10 21.76
CA ARG A 159 -4.99 -9.12 22.50
C ARG A 159 -5.85 -10.03 23.39
N PRO A 160 -6.87 -9.56 24.13
CA PRO A 160 -7.76 -10.44 24.88
C PRO A 160 -8.55 -11.39 23.99
N ALA A 161 -9.05 -10.94 22.84
CA ALA A 161 -9.82 -11.75 21.91
C ALA A 161 -9.01 -12.90 21.30
N LEU A 162 -7.69 -12.75 21.18
CA LEU A 162 -6.78 -13.78 20.67
C LEU A 162 -6.41 -14.85 21.71
N LYS A 163 -6.68 -14.62 23.00
CA LYS A 163 -6.38 -15.57 24.08
C LYS A 163 -7.50 -16.60 24.31
N THR A 164 -8.65 -16.41 23.67
CA THR A 164 -9.78 -17.33 23.72
C THR A 164 -9.82 -18.12 22.40
N PRO A 165 -9.73 -19.46 22.43
CA PRO A 165 -9.76 -20.28 21.22
C PRO A 165 -11.11 -20.24 20.50
#